data_AF-A0A427YVZ2-F1
#
_entry.id   AF-A0A427YVZ2-F1
#
_cell.length_a   1.000
_cell.length_b   1.000
_cell.length_c   1.000
_cell.angle_alpha   90.00
_cell.angle_beta   90.00
_cell.angle_gamma   90.00
#
_symmetry.space_group_name_H-M   'P 1'
#
loop_
_entity.id
_entity.type
_entity.pdbx_description
1 polymer ?
#
loop_
_entity_poly.entity_id
_entity_poly.type
_entity_poly.pdbx_seq_one_letter_code
_entity_poly.pdbx_strand_id
1 'polypeptide(L)'
;MVDEKPRPKILGIGYPKFAINEWEGLAEKYDIHYFVPRERKQVISEVKRLCDEQGPFDAAYVLFNTAAYSPFHPDMLSPLFDKPGHCGLFAQGGAGESTYSAAHPPFISHQLDYVELPLI
;
A
#
# COMPACT_ATOMS: atom_id res chain seq x y z
N MET A 1 14.59 22.26 -21.77
CA MET A 1 14.73 21.64 -20.44
C MET A 1 13.78 20.47 -20.44
N VAL A 2 14.28 19.25 -20.42
CA VAL A 2 13.41 18.07 -20.35
C VAL A 2 12.90 18.03 -18.92
N ASP A 3 11.61 18.30 -18.72
CA ASP A 3 10.94 18.13 -17.44
C ASP A 3 10.90 16.62 -17.18
N GLU A 4 11.90 16.11 -16.46
CA GLU A 4 11.95 14.69 -16.10
C GLU A 4 10.80 14.45 -15.13
N LYS A 5 9.71 13.85 -15.65
CA LYS A 5 8.51 13.59 -14.88
C LYS A 5 8.90 12.77 -13.64
N PRO A 6 8.56 13.21 -12.41
CA PRO A 6 8.93 12.47 -11.21
C PRO A 6 8.38 11.05 -11.26
N ARG A 7 9.20 10.08 -10.84
CA ARG A 7 8.82 8.66 -10.82
C ARG A 7 7.58 8.47 -9.92
N PRO A 8 6.59 7.65 -10.31
CA PRO A 8 5.43 7.40 -9.45
C PRO A 8 5.88 6.78 -8.12
N LYS A 9 5.22 7.17 -7.04
CA LYS A 9 5.56 6.77 -5.68
C LYS A 9 4.69 5.63 -5.21
N ILE A 10 5.30 4.64 -4.56
CA ILE A 10 4.61 3.46 -4.03
C ILE A 10 4.85 3.36 -2.54
N LEU A 11 3.78 3.16 -1.76
CA LEU A 11 3.88 2.79 -0.34
C LEU A 11 3.89 1.27 -0.19
N GLY A 12 4.92 0.72 0.44
CA GLY A 12 5.03 -0.69 0.78
C GLY A 12 4.84 -0.98 2.27
N ILE A 13 3.88 -1.85 2.59
CA ILE A 13 3.71 -2.42 3.93
C ILE A 13 4.29 -3.84 3.92
N GLY A 14 5.53 -3.97 4.37
CA GLY A 14 6.29 -5.22 4.34
C GLY A 14 7.54 -5.17 3.48
N TYR A 15 8.38 -6.19 3.62
CA TYR A 15 9.56 -6.41 2.79
C TYR A 15 9.44 -7.76 2.04
N PRO A 16 9.66 -7.81 0.71
CA PRO A 16 9.38 -8.98 -0.12
C PRO A 16 10.49 -10.02 -0.04
N LYS A 17 10.55 -10.74 1.07
CA LYS A 17 11.57 -11.77 1.34
C LYS A 17 11.66 -12.88 0.28
N PHE A 18 10.60 -13.12 -0.48
CA PHE A 18 10.52 -14.19 -1.47
C PHE A 18 10.44 -13.70 -2.93
N ALA A 19 10.42 -12.38 -3.15
CA ALA A 19 10.29 -11.76 -4.47
C ALA A 19 11.23 -10.56 -4.59
N ILE A 20 12.48 -10.75 -4.15
CA ILE A 20 13.49 -9.68 -4.08
C ILE A 20 13.79 -9.15 -5.49
N ASN A 21 14.00 -10.05 -6.45
CA ASN A 21 14.37 -9.67 -7.82
C ASN A 21 13.23 -8.88 -8.50
N GLU A 22 11.98 -9.31 -8.32
CA GLU A 22 10.80 -8.63 -8.83
C GLU A 22 10.63 -7.25 -8.18
N TRP A 23 10.89 -7.16 -6.88
CA TRP A 23 10.84 -5.89 -6.15
C TRP A 23 11.95 -4.94 -6.56
N GLU A 24 13.18 -5.42 -6.79
CA GLU A 24 14.27 -4.62 -7.32
C GLU A 24 13.93 -4.06 -8.70
N GLY A 25 13.36 -4.88 -9.59
CA GLY A 25 12.85 -4.42 -10.89
C GLY A 25 11.71 -3.40 -10.78
N LEU A 26 10.92 -3.43 -9.70
CA LEU A 26 9.95 -2.40 -9.38
C LEU A 26 10.64 -1.11 -8.89
N ALA A 27 11.63 -1.23 -8.00
CA ALA A 27 12.38 -0.10 -7.42
C ALA A 27 13.22 0.67 -8.46
N GLU A 28 13.62 0.03 -9.55
CA GLU A 28 14.23 0.69 -10.71
C GLU A 28 13.27 1.72 -11.35
N LYS A 29 11.99 1.38 -11.43
CA LYS A 29 10.98 2.17 -12.18
C LYS A 29 10.18 3.12 -11.32
N TYR A 30 10.02 2.80 -10.03
CA TYR A 30 9.17 3.51 -9.09
C TYR A 30 9.94 3.95 -7.85
N ASP A 31 9.47 5.00 -7.21
CA ASP A 31 10.01 5.46 -5.93
C ASP A 31 9.28 4.75 -4.78
N ILE A 32 9.89 3.68 -4.27
CA ILE A 32 9.25 2.81 -3.26
C ILE A 32 9.65 3.26 -1.85
N HIS A 33 8.66 3.69 -1.08
CA HIS A 33 8.79 3.97 0.35
C HIS A 33 8.16 2.81 1.11
N TYR A 34 8.92 2.12 1.96
CA TYR A 34 8.39 0.96 2.66
C TYR A 34 8.81 0.90 4.13
N PHE A 35 8.07 0.12 4.91
CA PHE A 35 8.43 -0.23 6.28
C PHE A 35 8.07 -1.69 6.58
N VAL A 36 8.74 -2.27 7.58
CA VAL A 36 8.44 -3.63 8.04
C VAL A 36 7.39 -3.56 9.16
N PRO A 37 6.20 -4.15 8.97
CA PRO A 37 5.14 -4.11 9.95
C PRO A 37 5.45 -5.06 11.12
N ARG A 38 5.07 -4.64 12.33
CA ARG A 38 5.20 -5.42 13.58
C ARG A 38 3.85 -5.56 14.27
N GLU A 39 3.20 -4.43 14.56
CA GLU A 39 1.93 -4.38 15.27
C GLU A 39 1.05 -3.25 14.71
N ARG A 40 -0.26 -3.35 14.93
CA ARG A 40 -1.26 -2.42 14.40
C ARG A 40 -0.94 -0.95 14.64
N LYS A 41 -0.54 -0.59 15.88
CA LYS A 41 -0.25 0.81 16.25
C LYS A 41 0.90 1.39 15.43
N GLN A 42 1.96 0.60 15.25
CA GLN A 42 3.11 0.98 14.44
C GLN A 42 2.73 1.12 12.96
N VAL A 43 1.91 0.22 12.43
CA VAL A 43 1.41 0.32 11.04
C VAL A 43 0.66 1.63 10.82
N ILE A 44 -0.29 1.98 11.70
CA ILE A 44 -1.05 3.23 11.61
C ILE A 44 -0.12 4.45 11.65
N SER A 45 0.83 4.48 12.58
CA SER A 45 1.76 5.61 12.69
C SER A 45 2.67 5.75 11.48
N GLU A 46 3.18 4.64 10.94
CA GLU A 46 4.08 4.66 9.78
C GLU A 46 3.33 5.04 8.49
N VAL A 47 2.12 4.52 8.26
CA VAL A 47 1.31 4.91 7.10
C VAL A 47 1.05 6.42 7.14
N LYS A 48 0.62 6.95 8.29
CA LYS A 48 0.40 8.38 8.45
C LYS A 48 1.68 9.19 8.19
N ARG A 49 2.79 8.83 8.84
CA ARG A 49 4.07 9.51 8.72
C ARG A 49 4.54 9.57 7.26
N LEU A 50 4.50 8.44 6.55
CA LEU A 50 4.93 8.37 5.15
C LEU A 50 3.99 9.15 4.22
N CYS A 51 2.67 9.12 4.45
CA CYS A 51 1.74 9.94 3.67
C CYS A 51 1.95 11.43 3.88
N ASP A 52 2.32 11.85 5.10
CA ASP A 52 2.59 13.26 5.44
C ASP A 52 3.95 13.73 4.90
N GLU A 53 4.99 12.90 5.00
CA GLU A 53 6.36 13.28 4.64
C GLU A 53 6.68 13.05 3.15
N GLN A 54 6.15 11.98 2.56
CA GLN A 54 6.59 11.48 1.25
C GLN A 54 5.46 11.40 0.22
N GLY A 55 4.19 11.48 0.65
CA GLY A 55 3.05 11.46 -0.27
C GLY A 55 3.02 12.67 -1.22
N PRO A 56 2.14 12.68 -2.25
CA PRO A 56 1.19 11.63 -2.65
C PRO A 56 1.84 10.30 -3.01
N PHE A 57 1.13 9.20 -2.75
CA PHE A 57 1.44 7.89 -3.32
C PHE A 57 0.46 7.59 -4.45
N ASP A 58 0.96 7.05 -5.56
CA ASP A 58 0.16 6.65 -6.72
C ASP A 58 -0.44 5.25 -6.52
N ALA A 59 0.29 4.38 -5.81
CA ALA A 59 -0.14 3.03 -5.45
C ALA A 59 0.40 2.62 -4.08
N ALA A 60 -0.17 1.57 -3.51
CA ALA A 60 0.35 0.93 -2.32
C ALA A 60 0.20 -0.60 -2.38
N TYR A 61 1.06 -1.30 -1.65
CA TYR A 61 0.92 -2.73 -1.46
C TYR A 61 1.09 -3.12 0.01
N VAL A 62 0.49 -4.24 0.38
CA VAL A 62 0.75 -4.93 1.64
C VAL A 62 1.13 -6.38 1.37
N LEU A 63 2.22 -6.84 1.99
CA LEU A 63 2.70 -8.21 1.84
C LEU A 63 2.14 -9.14 2.93
N PHE A 64 2.30 -10.44 2.71
CA PHE A 64 1.78 -11.52 3.56
C PHE A 64 2.18 -11.41 5.05
N ASN A 65 1.54 -12.24 5.89
CA ASN A 65 1.71 -12.28 7.35
C ASN A 65 1.14 -11.04 8.07
N THR A 66 -0.11 -10.70 7.74
CA THR A 66 -0.81 -9.51 8.24
C THR A 66 -1.47 -9.71 9.62
N ALA A 67 -1.48 -10.93 10.17
CA ALA A 67 -2.26 -11.30 11.35
C ALA A 67 -2.04 -10.39 12.59
N ALA A 68 -0.81 -9.86 12.76
CA ALA A 68 -0.45 -9.00 13.89
C ALA A 68 -1.02 -7.56 13.80
N TYR A 69 -1.52 -7.16 12.63
CA TYR A 69 -2.05 -5.81 12.40
C TYR A 69 -3.37 -5.77 11.64
N SER A 70 -3.84 -6.89 11.10
CA SER A 70 -5.20 -7.06 10.58
C SER A 70 -6.26 -6.89 11.68
N PRO A 71 -7.48 -6.46 11.34
CA PRO A 71 -7.98 -6.11 10.01
C PRO A 71 -7.53 -4.72 9.53
N PHE A 72 -7.55 -4.51 8.21
CA PHE A 72 -7.31 -3.20 7.58
C PHE A 72 -8.58 -2.34 7.74
N HIS A 73 -8.59 -1.51 8.76
CA HIS A 73 -9.70 -0.62 9.07
C HIS A 73 -9.38 0.80 8.56
N PRO A 74 -10.38 1.66 8.28
CA PRO A 74 -10.15 2.99 7.71
C PRO A 74 -9.11 3.84 8.46
N ASP A 75 -9.05 3.77 9.79
CA ASP A 75 -8.03 4.46 10.60
C ASP A 75 -6.57 4.12 10.21
N MET A 76 -6.34 2.99 9.56
CA MET A 76 -5.03 2.56 9.08
C MET A 76 -4.70 3.07 7.68
N LEU A 77 -5.66 3.05 6.75
CA LEU A 77 -5.40 3.31 5.34
C LEU A 77 -5.99 4.63 4.83
N SER A 78 -6.87 5.29 5.58
CA SER A 78 -7.45 6.60 5.23
C SER A 78 -6.41 7.61 4.73
N PRO A 79 -5.22 7.76 5.36
CA PRO A 79 -4.21 8.70 4.86
C PRO A 79 -3.77 8.49 3.40
N LEU A 80 -3.93 7.28 2.85
CA LEU A 80 -3.65 6.98 1.44
C LEU A 80 -4.74 7.49 0.49
N PHE A 81 -5.98 7.55 0.94
CA PHE A 81 -7.17 7.78 0.10
C PHE A 81 -7.87 9.12 0.36
N ASP A 82 -7.56 9.80 1.47
CA ASP A 82 -8.28 11.00 1.91
C ASP A 82 -8.13 12.22 0.98
N LYS A 83 -7.23 12.17 -0.01
CA LYS A 83 -6.98 13.25 -0.97
C LYS A 83 -7.42 12.82 -2.38
N PRO A 84 -8.25 13.63 -3.09
CA PRO A 84 -8.67 13.34 -4.45
C PRO A 84 -7.48 13.11 -5.38
N GLY A 85 -7.45 11.97 -6.08
CA GLY A 85 -6.36 11.59 -6.99
C GLY A 85 -5.17 10.88 -6.34
N HIS A 86 -5.25 10.52 -5.05
CA HIS A 86 -4.22 9.75 -4.35
C HIS A 86 -4.57 8.26 -4.29
N CYS A 87 -3.54 7.41 -4.40
CA CYS A 87 -3.57 5.94 -4.36
C CYS A 87 -4.69 5.30 -5.22
N GLY A 88 -4.44 5.20 -6.54
CA GLY A 88 -5.37 4.58 -7.49
C GLY A 88 -5.31 3.05 -7.54
N LEU A 89 -4.36 2.44 -6.84
CA LEU A 89 -4.15 0.99 -6.80
C LEU A 89 -3.69 0.54 -5.41
N PHE A 90 -4.38 -0.43 -4.83
CA PHE A 90 -3.97 -1.09 -3.59
C PHE A 90 -3.90 -2.60 -3.79
N ALA A 91 -2.70 -3.18 -3.66
CA ALA A 91 -2.47 -4.62 -3.82
C ALA A 91 -2.24 -5.31 -2.48
N GLN A 92 -2.77 -6.52 -2.30
CA GLN A 92 -2.56 -7.32 -1.10
C GLN A 92 -2.02 -8.71 -1.42
N GLY A 93 -0.93 -9.08 -0.76
CA GLY A 93 -0.46 -10.46 -0.68
C GLY A 93 -1.22 -11.24 0.39
N GLY A 94 -2.16 -12.09 -0.01
CA GLY A 94 -2.87 -13.02 0.86
C GLY A 94 -4.07 -13.68 0.17
N ALA A 95 -4.38 -14.92 0.51
CA ALA A 95 -5.49 -15.69 -0.10
C ALA A 95 -6.83 -15.54 0.65
N GLY A 96 -7.15 -14.36 1.18
CA GLY A 96 -8.29 -14.19 2.08
C GLY A 96 -8.99 -12.84 2.04
N GLU A 97 -10.19 -12.85 1.47
CA GLU A 97 -11.20 -11.76 1.44
C GLU A 97 -11.65 -11.26 2.84
N SER A 98 -11.36 -11.98 3.93
CA SER A 98 -11.89 -11.67 5.27
C SER A 98 -11.03 -10.70 6.11
N THR A 99 -10.03 -10.04 5.51
CA THR A 99 -9.14 -9.10 6.23
C THR A 99 -9.62 -7.64 6.22
N TYR A 100 -10.66 -7.33 5.44
CA TYR A 100 -11.36 -6.06 5.46
C TYR A 100 -12.65 -6.18 6.27
N SER A 101 -12.88 -5.25 7.19
CA SER A 101 -14.19 -5.15 7.85
C SER A 101 -15.22 -4.73 6.80
N ALA A 102 -16.25 -5.55 6.58
CA ALA A 102 -17.35 -5.31 5.65
C ALA A 102 -18.24 -4.09 6.00
N ALA A 103 -17.83 -3.23 6.96
CA ALA A 103 -18.45 -1.95 7.22
C ALA A 103 -17.93 -0.90 6.20
N HIS A 104 -18.52 -0.91 5.01
CA HIS A 104 -18.32 0.07 3.95
C HIS A 104 -18.55 1.51 4.44
N PRO A 105 -17.64 2.45 4.14
CA PRO A 105 -18.01 3.67 3.47
C PRO A 105 -17.84 3.49 1.94
N PRO A 106 -18.69 4.11 1.10
CA PRO A 106 -18.71 3.92 -0.36
C PRO A 106 -17.44 4.38 -1.10
N PHE A 107 -16.40 4.79 -0.39
CA PHE A 107 -15.19 5.41 -0.94
C PHE A 107 -14.28 4.44 -1.71
N ILE A 108 -14.28 3.15 -1.36
CA ILE A 108 -13.28 2.19 -1.85
C ILE A 108 -13.72 1.51 -3.17
N SER A 109 -15.02 1.44 -3.45
CA SER A 109 -15.55 0.64 -4.58
C SER A 109 -15.52 1.32 -5.96
N HIS A 110 -15.15 2.59 -6.06
CA HIS A 110 -15.22 3.34 -7.32
C HIS A 110 -13.86 3.79 -7.87
N GLN A 111 -12.75 3.45 -7.21
CA GLN A 111 -11.45 4.01 -7.59
C GLN A 111 -10.26 3.04 -7.48
N LEU A 112 -10.47 1.78 -7.07
CA LEU A 112 -9.40 0.79 -6.96
C LEU A 112 -9.65 -0.37 -7.93
N ASP A 113 -8.74 -0.54 -8.89
CA ASP A 113 -8.60 -1.81 -9.60
C ASP A 113 -7.94 -2.81 -8.66
N TYR A 114 -8.71 -3.74 -8.11
CA TYR A 114 -8.16 -4.81 -7.30
C TYR A 114 -7.43 -5.81 -8.19
N VAL A 115 -6.12 -5.97 -7.97
CA VAL A 115 -5.31 -7.00 -8.65
C VAL A 115 -4.83 -7.99 -7.61
N GLU A 116 -5.42 -9.19 -7.63
CA GLU A 116 -4.86 -10.35 -6.93
C GLU A 116 -3.58 -10.78 -7.67
N LEU A 117 -2.42 -10.73 -6.99
CA LEU A 117 -1.19 -11.26 -7.55
C LEU A 117 -1.09 -12.76 -7.21
N PRO A 118 -0.96 -13.65 -8.22
CA PRO A 118 -0.82 -15.08 -7.97
C PRO A 118 0.46 -15.38 -7.18
N LEU A 119 0.37 -16.39 -6.31
CA LEU A 119 1.51 -16.97 -5.59
C LEU A 119 2.54 -17.49 -6.61
N ILE A 120 3.72 -16.90 -6.63
CA ILE A 120 4.94 -17.45 -7.26
C ILE A 120 5.63 -18.41 -6.30
#